data_AF-A0A819GD34-F1
#
_entry.id   AF-A0A819GD34-F1
#
_cell.length_a   1.000
_cell.length_b   1.000
_cell.length_c   1.000
_cell.angle_alpha   90.00
_cell.angle_beta   90.00
_cell.angle_gamma   90.00
#
_symmetry.space_group_name_H-M   'P 1'
#
loop_
_entity.id
_entity.type
_entity.pdbx_description
1 polymer ?
#
loop_
_entity_poly.entity_id
_entity_poly.type
_entity_poly.pdbx_seq_one_letter_code
_entity_poly.pdbx_strand_id
1 'polypeptide(L)'
;MNLREPLIRGVYDYDVERLAAVQQRAIKPCISGHDAYIQAQSNTEKMKAIAIPTLQQLDVKVVDYKVLILTPTQESVQEIQKIVLALSHYVDVTCYACINGTNTRNDVKRLETDIQFVVGTPECVYDMLNESVPLSVTIDVNRCRLTAIHLFHLSRRAYCIPKDDDEEISDDNTFDYDSYSDECKNEVVDIECFNSCFISRYNFCPMFFPGSLQDACQAAFTSKVIKEHRPVLVYIHHDRSIFSNIFCLNIFCSEIIIEYLLENYIVWPWDITFELNKNKLIQIWREVFSTEFLNISLAEQCPMLIGIMRRSARAKDWSLTSEYEVKILLNGDTLTCTQEKLTRETLLGELINLKEEFDENEQILVSL
;
A
#
# COMPACT_ATOMS: atom_id res chain seq x y z
N MET A 1 1.21 -7.64 -31.08
CA MET A 1 1.28 -8.45 -29.84
C MET A 1 1.21 -9.97 -30.10
N ASN A 2 1.26 -10.45 -31.36
CA ASN A 2 1.26 -11.87 -31.73
C ASN A 2 0.25 -12.75 -30.96
N LEU A 3 -0.97 -12.22 -30.78
CA LEU A 3 -2.08 -12.94 -30.15
C LEU A 3 -2.65 -13.97 -31.13
N ARG A 4 -3.25 -15.05 -30.60
CA ARG A 4 -3.95 -16.04 -31.44
C ARG A 4 -5.15 -15.39 -32.12
N GLU A 5 -5.39 -15.74 -33.38
CA GLU A 5 -6.45 -15.14 -34.19
C GLU A 5 -7.85 -15.19 -33.54
N PRO A 6 -8.28 -16.30 -32.91
CA PRO A 6 -9.58 -16.32 -32.24
C PRO A 6 -9.67 -15.36 -31.05
N LEU A 7 -8.56 -15.19 -30.30
CA LEU A 7 -8.51 -14.23 -29.20
C LEU A 7 -8.52 -12.78 -29.70
N ILE A 8 -7.85 -12.49 -30.82
CA ILE A 8 -7.89 -11.17 -31.47
C ILE A 8 -9.33 -10.79 -31.82
N ARG A 9 -10.09 -11.73 -32.40
CA ARG A 9 -11.51 -11.51 -32.73
C ARG A 9 -12.33 -11.20 -31.48
N GLY A 10 -12.14 -11.97 -30.40
CA GLY A 10 -12.83 -11.70 -29.13
C GLY A 10 -12.48 -10.35 -28.50
N VAL A 11 -11.23 -9.89 -28.66
CA VAL A 11 -10.81 -8.55 -28.20
C VAL A 11 -11.50 -7.44 -28.99
N TYR A 12 -11.58 -7.55 -30.32
CA TYR A 12 -12.27 -6.55 -31.14
C TYR A 12 -13.78 -6.53 -30.90
N ASP A 13 -14.41 -7.70 -30.75
CA ASP A 13 -15.85 -7.82 -30.48
C ASP A 13 -16.26 -7.29 -29.10
N TYR A 14 -15.31 -7.23 -28.16
CA TYR A 14 -15.52 -6.63 -26.84
C TYR A 14 -15.23 -5.11 -26.81
N ASP A 15 -15.34 -4.46 -27.97
CA ASP A 15 -15.14 -3.02 -28.20
C ASP A 15 -13.76 -2.50 -27.76
N VAL A 16 -12.71 -3.30 -27.95
CA VAL A 16 -11.33 -2.86 -27.70
C VAL A 16 -10.68 -2.47 -29.03
N GLU A 17 -11.06 -1.31 -29.57
CA GLU A 17 -10.43 -0.77 -30.78
C GLU A 17 -8.98 -0.35 -30.55
N ARG A 18 -8.70 0.23 -29.37
CA ARG A 18 -7.36 0.63 -28.94
C ARG A 18 -7.11 0.18 -27.51
N LEU A 19 -6.02 -0.57 -27.33
CA LEU A 19 -5.60 -1.02 -26.00
C LEU A 19 -5.17 0.19 -25.14
N ALA A 20 -5.60 0.21 -23.89
CA ALA A 20 -5.19 1.22 -22.92
C ALA A 20 -3.68 1.13 -22.63
N ALA A 21 -3.07 2.21 -22.13
CA ALA A 21 -1.64 2.25 -21.86
C ALA A 21 -1.16 1.12 -20.94
N VAL A 22 -1.97 0.76 -19.93
CA VAL A 22 -1.70 -0.37 -19.03
C VAL A 22 -1.71 -1.71 -19.77
N GLN A 23 -2.64 -1.91 -20.69
CA GLN A 23 -2.77 -3.15 -21.46
C GLN A 23 -1.60 -3.31 -22.44
N GLN A 24 -1.23 -2.24 -23.13
CA GLN A 24 -0.10 -2.26 -24.07
C GLN A 24 1.21 -2.68 -23.39
N ARG A 25 1.40 -2.26 -22.14
CA ARG A 25 2.59 -2.55 -21.34
C ARG A 25 2.53 -3.92 -20.66
N ALA A 26 1.38 -4.32 -20.14
CA ALA A 26 1.24 -5.55 -19.37
C ALA A 26 1.12 -6.82 -20.22
N ILE A 27 0.44 -6.75 -21.37
CA ILE A 27 0.08 -7.95 -22.15
C ILE A 27 1.31 -8.74 -22.59
N LYS A 28 2.35 -8.07 -23.12
CA LYS A 28 3.53 -8.75 -23.69
C LYS A 28 4.40 -9.47 -22.64
N PRO A 29 4.78 -8.84 -21.50
CA PRO A 29 5.46 -9.54 -20.41
C PRO A 29 4.67 -10.73 -19.87
N CYS A 30 3.36 -10.54 -19.64
CA CYS A 30 2.49 -11.59 -19.11
C CYS A 30 2.40 -12.78 -20.07
N ILE A 31 2.23 -12.57 -21.38
CA ILE A 31 2.22 -13.66 -22.39
C ILE A 31 3.53 -14.46 -22.37
N SER A 32 4.63 -13.79 -22.06
CA SER A 32 5.95 -14.42 -21.99
C SER A 32 6.16 -15.25 -20.71
N GLY A 33 5.14 -15.32 -19.84
CA GLY A 33 5.15 -16.11 -18.61
C GLY A 33 5.87 -15.43 -17.44
N HIS A 34 6.13 -14.13 -17.51
CA HIS A 34 6.70 -13.38 -16.39
C HIS A 34 5.61 -13.04 -15.37
N ASP A 35 5.97 -13.11 -14.10
CA ASP A 35 5.14 -12.56 -13.03
C ASP A 35 5.01 -11.04 -13.23
N ALA A 36 3.78 -10.55 -13.12
CA ALA A 36 3.47 -9.16 -13.40
C ALA A 36 2.52 -8.59 -12.36
N TYR A 37 2.80 -7.35 -11.97
CA TYR A 37 1.90 -6.54 -11.15
C TYR A 37 1.40 -5.38 -11.99
N ILE A 38 0.08 -5.27 -12.08
CA ILE A 38 -0.59 -4.37 -13.03
C ILE A 38 -1.35 -3.29 -12.27
N GLN A 39 -0.95 -2.03 -12.47
CA GLN A 39 -1.58 -0.87 -11.84
C GLN A 39 -2.16 0.08 -12.89
N ALA A 40 -3.41 0.49 -12.68
CA ALA A 40 -4.14 1.46 -13.49
C ALA A 40 -5.24 2.12 -12.66
N GLN A 41 -5.81 3.20 -13.16
CA GLN A 41 -6.95 3.86 -12.51
C GLN A 41 -8.26 3.07 -12.74
N SER A 42 -8.47 2.58 -13.96
CA SER A 42 -9.66 1.80 -14.31
C SER A 42 -9.52 0.32 -13.93
N ASN A 43 -10.47 -0.17 -13.13
CA ASN A 43 -10.53 -1.59 -12.74
C ASN A 43 -10.82 -2.50 -13.94
N THR A 44 -11.72 -2.09 -14.83
CA THR A 44 -12.05 -2.84 -16.06
C THR A 44 -10.82 -2.96 -16.99
N GLU A 45 -9.99 -1.92 -17.08
CA GLU A 45 -8.76 -1.98 -17.88
C GLU A 45 -7.73 -2.96 -17.31
N LYS A 46 -7.60 -3.04 -15.98
CA LYS A 46 -6.75 -4.04 -15.30
C LYS A 46 -7.24 -5.46 -15.56
N MET A 47 -8.55 -5.68 -15.41
CA MET A 47 -9.16 -6.99 -15.64
C MET A 47 -8.89 -7.46 -17.08
N LYS A 48 -9.04 -6.58 -18.08
CA LYS A 48 -8.69 -6.86 -19.48
C LYS A 48 -7.19 -7.14 -19.66
N ALA A 49 -6.32 -6.34 -19.02
CA ALA A 49 -4.86 -6.52 -19.07
C ALA A 49 -4.39 -7.87 -18.48
N ILE A 50 -5.21 -8.48 -17.62
CA ILE A 50 -4.96 -9.80 -17.02
C ILE A 50 -5.61 -10.93 -17.84
N ALA A 51 -6.87 -10.74 -18.26
CA ALA A 51 -7.62 -11.76 -18.98
C ALA A 51 -6.99 -12.09 -20.34
N ILE A 52 -6.59 -11.07 -21.13
CA ILE A 52 -6.02 -11.26 -22.47
C ILE A 52 -4.76 -12.13 -22.47
N PRO A 53 -3.69 -11.82 -21.71
CA PRO A 53 -2.47 -12.62 -21.74
C PRO A 53 -2.66 -14.02 -21.13
N THR A 54 -3.61 -14.16 -20.21
CA THR A 54 -3.93 -15.44 -19.57
C THR A 54 -4.67 -16.36 -20.55
N LEU A 55 -5.67 -15.83 -21.27
CA LEU A 55 -6.33 -16.52 -22.37
C LEU A 55 -5.36 -16.86 -23.49
N GLN A 56 -4.38 -16.00 -23.79
CA GLN A 56 -3.38 -16.28 -24.82
C GLN A 56 -2.51 -17.49 -24.51
N GLN A 57 -2.11 -17.65 -23.24
CA GLN A 57 -1.22 -18.73 -22.79
C GLN A 57 -1.96 -20.05 -22.57
N LEU A 58 -3.30 -20.04 -22.60
CA LEU A 58 -4.11 -21.23 -22.39
C LEU A 58 -4.00 -22.19 -23.59
N ASP A 59 -3.47 -23.39 -23.36
CA ASP A 59 -3.62 -24.49 -24.31
C ASP A 59 -5.01 -25.14 -24.14
N VAL A 60 -5.89 -24.93 -25.13
CA VAL A 60 -7.29 -25.36 -25.08
C VAL A 60 -7.43 -26.88 -25.14
N LYS A 61 -6.40 -27.61 -25.62
CA LYS A 61 -6.45 -29.07 -25.81
C LYS A 61 -6.26 -29.88 -24.53
N VAL A 62 -5.74 -29.26 -23.47
CA VAL A 62 -5.48 -29.91 -22.19
C VAL A 62 -6.48 -29.42 -21.16
N VAL A 63 -7.11 -30.37 -20.50
CA VAL A 63 -8.39 -30.23 -19.81
C VAL A 63 -8.24 -30.08 -18.28
N ASP A 64 -7.00 -29.93 -17.80
CA ASP A 64 -6.71 -29.70 -16.38
C ASP A 64 -6.89 -28.21 -16.00
N TYR A 65 -7.10 -27.90 -14.72
CA TYR A 65 -7.25 -26.52 -14.23
C TYR A 65 -5.96 -25.72 -14.47
N LYS A 66 -6.04 -24.54 -15.09
CA LYS A 66 -4.86 -23.75 -15.48
C LYS A 66 -4.76 -22.38 -14.84
N VAL A 67 -5.90 -21.78 -14.50
CA VAL A 67 -5.95 -20.38 -14.09
C VAL A 67 -6.90 -20.21 -12.92
N LEU A 68 -6.36 -19.75 -11.80
CA LEU A 68 -7.13 -19.32 -10.64
C LEU A 68 -7.00 -17.81 -10.48
N ILE A 69 -8.15 -17.13 -10.48
CA ILE A 69 -8.27 -15.70 -10.26
C ILE A 69 -8.96 -15.44 -8.93
N LEU A 70 -8.24 -14.84 -8.00
CA LEU A 70 -8.77 -14.41 -6.71
C LEU A 70 -9.08 -12.93 -6.73
N THR A 71 -10.23 -12.53 -6.18
CA THR A 71 -10.70 -11.14 -6.11
C THR A 71 -11.44 -10.89 -4.78
N PRO A 72 -11.46 -9.68 -4.21
CA PRO A 72 -11.96 -9.49 -2.84
C PRO A 72 -13.48 -9.39 -2.72
N THR A 73 -14.21 -9.03 -3.77
CA THR A 73 -15.68 -8.92 -3.73
C THR A 73 -16.35 -9.85 -4.72
N GLN A 74 -17.57 -10.29 -4.37
CA GLN A 74 -18.40 -11.13 -5.23
C GLN A 74 -18.81 -10.42 -6.53
N GLU A 75 -19.03 -9.09 -6.50
CA GLU A 75 -19.36 -8.34 -7.73
C GLU A 75 -18.20 -8.38 -8.72
N SER A 76 -16.97 -8.25 -8.21
CA SER A 76 -15.77 -8.33 -9.02
C SER A 76 -15.57 -9.72 -9.64
N VAL A 77 -15.95 -10.81 -8.93
CA VAL A 77 -15.96 -12.17 -9.50
C VAL A 77 -16.82 -12.20 -10.75
N GLN A 78 -18.04 -11.67 -10.67
CA GLN A 78 -18.99 -11.67 -11.78
C GLN A 78 -18.52 -10.78 -12.93
N GLU A 79 -17.91 -9.63 -12.65
CA GLU A 79 -17.37 -8.74 -13.68
C GLU A 79 -16.22 -9.41 -14.45
N ILE A 80 -15.25 -9.99 -13.73
CA ILE A 80 -14.13 -10.72 -14.34
C ILE A 80 -14.66 -11.90 -15.17
N GLN A 81 -15.61 -12.67 -14.64
CA GLN A 81 -16.21 -13.79 -15.37
C GLN A 81 -16.82 -13.32 -16.70
N LYS A 82 -17.58 -12.21 -16.69
CA LYS A 82 -18.17 -11.63 -17.92
C LYS A 82 -17.08 -11.22 -18.92
N ILE A 83 -16.01 -10.57 -18.46
CA ILE A 83 -14.89 -10.15 -19.31
C ILE A 83 -14.21 -11.37 -19.93
N VAL A 84 -13.90 -12.40 -19.13
CA VAL A 84 -13.26 -13.62 -19.61
C VAL A 84 -14.13 -14.30 -20.67
N LEU A 85 -15.42 -14.50 -20.39
CA LEU A 85 -16.35 -15.16 -21.33
C LEU A 85 -16.54 -14.37 -22.63
N ALA A 86 -16.54 -13.03 -22.56
CA ALA A 86 -16.66 -12.19 -23.75
C ALA A 86 -15.38 -12.23 -24.60
N LEU A 87 -14.20 -12.08 -23.98
CA LEU A 87 -12.92 -12.15 -24.67
C LEU A 87 -12.63 -13.55 -25.22
N SER A 88 -13.13 -14.59 -24.55
CA SER A 88 -13.01 -15.99 -24.97
C SER A 88 -14.17 -16.44 -25.85
N HIS A 89 -15.01 -15.55 -26.40
CA HIS A 89 -16.16 -15.97 -27.19
C HIS A 89 -15.81 -16.92 -28.36
N TYR A 90 -14.62 -16.71 -28.96
CA TYR A 90 -14.07 -17.55 -30.03
C TYR A 90 -12.95 -18.49 -29.57
N VAL A 91 -12.64 -18.52 -28.28
CA VAL A 91 -11.67 -19.42 -27.67
C VAL A 91 -12.47 -20.36 -26.77
N ASP A 92 -12.65 -21.62 -27.16
CA ASP A 92 -13.50 -22.59 -26.45
C ASP A 92 -13.01 -22.82 -25.01
N VAL A 93 -13.43 -21.97 -24.09
CA VAL A 93 -12.92 -21.86 -22.72
C VAL A 93 -14.09 -21.75 -21.75
N THR A 94 -13.99 -22.54 -20.69
CA THR A 94 -14.97 -22.59 -19.59
C THR A 94 -14.46 -21.79 -18.39
N CYS A 95 -15.32 -20.93 -17.83
CA CYS A 95 -15.01 -20.07 -16.70
C CYS A 95 -16.05 -20.20 -15.58
N TYR A 96 -15.61 -20.66 -14.42
CA TYR A 96 -16.44 -20.85 -13.23
C TYR A 96 -16.27 -19.70 -12.23
N ALA A 97 -17.39 -19.19 -11.71
CA ALA A 97 -17.41 -18.16 -10.67
C ALA A 97 -17.79 -18.78 -9.33
N CYS A 98 -16.86 -18.77 -8.38
CA CYS A 98 -17.02 -19.28 -7.03
C CYS A 98 -17.49 -18.16 -6.09
N ILE A 99 -18.77 -18.19 -5.71
CA ILE A 99 -19.46 -17.13 -4.96
C ILE A 99 -20.35 -17.78 -3.88
N ASN A 100 -20.27 -17.31 -2.64
CA ASN A 100 -21.13 -17.79 -1.54
C ASN A 100 -22.61 -17.54 -1.85
N GLY A 101 -23.44 -18.59 -1.75
CA GLY A 101 -24.89 -18.53 -1.90
C GLY A 101 -25.45 -19.09 -3.23
N THR A 102 -24.60 -19.54 -4.16
CA THR A 102 -25.07 -20.33 -5.30
C THR A 102 -25.28 -21.79 -4.91
N ASN A 103 -26.33 -22.38 -5.48
CA ASN A 103 -26.91 -23.65 -5.03
C ASN A 103 -25.93 -24.81 -5.27
N THR A 104 -25.40 -25.40 -4.19
CA THR A 104 -24.30 -26.38 -4.14
C THR A 104 -24.46 -27.55 -5.11
N ARG A 105 -25.69 -27.93 -5.48
CA ARG A 105 -25.97 -29.02 -6.44
C ARG A 105 -25.73 -28.66 -7.91
N ASN A 106 -25.93 -27.41 -8.32
CA ASN A 106 -25.66 -26.99 -9.70
C ASN A 106 -24.17 -26.72 -9.92
N ASP A 107 -23.48 -26.29 -8.86
CA ASP A 107 -22.04 -26.06 -8.86
C ASP A 107 -21.28 -27.39 -8.97
N VAL A 108 -21.69 -28.44 -8.24
CA VAL A 108 -21.11 -29.79 -8.39
C VAL A 108 -21.20 -30.32 -9.82
N LYS A 109 -22.32 -30.14 -10.52
CA LYS A 109 -22.48 -30.56 -11.92
C LYS A 109 -21.66 -29.75 -12.92
N ARG A 110 -21.40 -28.46 -12.63
CA ARG A 110 -20.51 -27.62 -13.45
C ARG A 110 -19.05 -27.95 -13.18
N LEU A 111 -18.72 -28.30 -11.94
CA LEU A 111 -17.41 -28.77 -11.52
C LEU A 111 -17.08 -30.17 -12.09
N GLU A 112 -18.10 -30.99 -12.38
CA GLU A 112 -17.99 -32.21 -13.19
C GLU A 112 -17.69 -31.95 -14.67
N THR A 113 -17.80 -30.70 -15.15
CA THR A 113 -17.36 -30.31 -16.49
C THR A 113 -15.93 -29.80 -16.46
N ASP A 114 -15.26 -29.97 -17.60
CA ASP A 114 -13.90 -29.54 -17.89
C ASP A 114 -13.72 -28.01 -17.72
N ILE A 115 -13.42 -27.55 -16.51
CA ILE A 115 -13.24 -26.12 -16.18
C ILE A 115 -11.77 -25.71 -16.34
N GLN A 116 -11.53 -24.66 -17.14
CA GLN A 116 -10.18 -24.13 -17.37
C GLN A 116 -9.86 -22.88 -16.53
N PHE A 117 -10.88 -22.06 -16.23
CA PHE A 117 -10.77 -20.85 -15.40
C PHE A 117 -11.65 -20.95 -14.16
N VAL A 118 -11.09 -20.59 -13.01
CA VAL A 118 -11.84 -20.36 -11.78
C VAL A 118 -11.62 -18.93 -11.31
N VAL A 119 -12.70 -18.20 -11.05
CA VAL A 119 -12.69 -16.86 -10.48
C VAL A 119 -13.45 -16.91 -9.17
N GLY A 120 -12.91 -16.42 -8.07
CA GLY A 120 -13.61 -16.47 -6.78
C GLY A 120 -13.05 -15.54 -5.72
N THR A 121 -13.76 -15.41 -4.61
CA THR A 121 -13.17 -14.77 -3.43
C THR A 121 -12.29 -15.76 -2.66
N PRO A 122 -11.23 -15.30 -1.97
CA PRO A 122 -10.34 -16.18 -1.23
C PRO A 122 -11.09 -17.10 -0.27
N GLU A 123 -12.11 -16.59 0.42
CA GLU A 123 -12.95 -17.35 1.35
C GLU A 123 -13.73 -18.47 0.63
N CYS A 124 -14.47 -18.15 -0.44
CA CYS A 124 -15.25 -19.16 -1.17
C CYS A 124 -14.35 -20.26 -1.79
N VAL A 125 -13.20 -19.85 -2.33
CA VAL A 125 -12.24 -20.78 -2.92
C VAL A 125 -11.59 -21.65 -1.84
N TYR A 126 -11.27 -21.08 -0.67
CA TYR A 126 -10.75 -21.82 0.48
C TYR A 126 -11.79 -22.82 1.02
N ASP A 127 -13.05 -22.45 1.09
CA ASP A 127 -14.13 -23.35 1.50
C ASP A 127 -14.29 -24.50 0.51
N MET A 128 -14.25 -24.21 -0.80
CA MET A 128 -14.30 -25.23 -1.85
C MET A 128 -13.08 -26.18 -1.82
N LEU A 129 -11.92 -25.71 -1.34
CA LEU A 129 -10.72 -26.53 -1.14
C LEU A 129 -10.82 -27.44 0.09
N ASN A 130 -11.56 -27.03 1.12
CA ASN A 130 -11.61 -27.74 2.42
C ASN A 130 -12.88 -28.57 2.63
N GLU A 131 -14.01 -28.22 2.01
CA GLU A 131 -15.24 -29.02 2.08
C GLU A 131 -15.17 -30.24 1.16
N SER A 132 -15.88 -31.30 1.56
CA SER A 132 -15.95 -32.61 0.90
C SER A 132 -16.73 -32.58 -0.44
N VAL A 133 -16.36 -31.66 -1.33
CA VAL A 133 -16.74 -31.74 -2.75
C VAL A 133 -16.00 -32.94 -3.34
N PRO A 134 -16.69 -33.87 -4.06
CA PRO A 134 -16.09 -35.14 -4.47
C PRO A 134 -14.75 -34.95 -5.21
N LEU A 135 -13.78 -35.78 -4.82
CA LEU A 135 -12.35 -35.87 -5.19
C LEU A 135 -12.00 -35.89 -6.70
N SER A 136 -12.95 -35.62 -7.60
CA SER A 136 -12.70 -35.30 -9.01
C SER A 136 -12.44 -33.79 -9.23
N VAL A 137 -12.70 -32.96 -8.22
CA VAL A 137 -12.71 -31.49 -8.35
C VAL A 137 -12.04 -30.86 -7.13
N THR A 138 -10.79 -31.25 -6.88
CA THR A 138 -9.92 -30.50 -5.97
C THR A 138 -9.08 -29.59 -6.84
N ILE A 139 -9.16 -28.27 -6.64
CA ILE A 139 -8.23 -27.35 -7.29
C ILE A 139 -6.83 -27.67 -6.74
N ASP A 140 -6.01 -28.34 -7.54
CA ASP A 140 -4.60 -28.49 -7.22
C ASP A 140 -3.91 -27.15 -7.48
N VAL A 141 -3.77 -26.34 -6.43
CA VAL A 141 -3.13 -25.02 -6.48
C VAL A 141 -1.71 -25.12 -7.04
N ASN A 142 -1.04 -26.29 -6.95
CA ASN A 142 0.29 -26.51 -7.50
C ASN A 142 0.32 -26.67 -9.04
N ARG A 143 -0.84 -26.92 -9.66
CA ARG A 143 -0.99 -27.04 -11.13
C ARG A 143 -1.55 -25.78 -11.78
N CYS A 144 -2.09 -24.85 -10.99
CA CYS A 144 -2.64 -23.59 -11.47
C CYS A 144 -1.54 -22.52 -11.61
N ARG A 145 -1.55 -21.76 -12.71
CA ARG A 145 -0.94 -20.42 -12.70
C ARG A 145 -1.86 -19.50 -11.92
N LEU A 146 -1.46 -19.21 -10.69
CA LEU A 146 -2.19 -18.29 -9.83
C LEU A 146 -2.06 -16.87 -10.40
N THR A 147 -3.17 -16.32 -10.89
CA THR A 147 -3.22 -14.92 -11.32
C THR A 147 -4.12 -14.18 -10.34
N ALA A 148 -3.54 -13.73 -9.22
CA ALA A 148 -4.27 -12.96 -8.23
C ALA A 148 -4.67 -11.60 -8.81
N ILE A 149 -5.98 -11.37 -8.99
CA ILE A 149 -6.51 -10.04 -9.27
C ILE A 149 -6.74 -9.37 -7.91
N HIS A 150 -5.70 -8.75 -7.37
CA HIS A 150 -5.85 -7.86 -6.22
C HIS A 150 -6.66 -6.62 -6.64
N LEU A 151 -7.99 -6.74 -6.64
CA LEU A 151 -8.97 -5.66 -6.73
C LEU A 151 -9.13 -5.00 -5.35
N PHE A 152 -8.02 -4.66 -4.71
CA PHE A 152 -8.08 -3.70 -3.61
C PHE A 152 -7.65 -2.33 -4.12
N HIS A 153 -8.41 -1.34 -3.66
CA HIS A 153 -8.13 0.09 -3.72
C HIS A 153 -6.85 0.48 -2.93
N LEU A 154 -5.90 -0.43 -2.75
CA LEU A 154 -4.73 -0.29 -1.90
C LEU A 154 -3.51 -0.84 -2.64
N SER A 155 -2.78 0.07 -3.26
CA SER A 155 -1.31 0.15 -3.29
C SER A 155 -0.48 -1.08 -2.82
N ARG A 156 0.27 -1.66 -3.78
CA ARG A 156 1.60 -2.37 -3.74
C ARG A 156 1.61 -3.91 -3.66
N ARG A 157 2.43 -4.66 -4.42
CA ARG A 157 3.84 -4.48 -4.87
C ARG A 157 4.10 -4.80 -6.36
N ALA A 158 4.96 -3.98 -7.00
CA ALA A 158 5.20 -3.90 -8.44
C ALA A 158 6.49 -4.56 -8.98
N TYR A 159 6.42 -5.08 -10.20
CA TYR A 159 7.51 -5.05 -11.17
C TYR A 159 7.41 -3.69 -11.89
N CYS A 160 8.40 -2.82 -11.73
CA CYS A 160 8.38 -1.48 -12.33
C CYS A 160 8.80 -1.56 -13.80
N ILE A 161 7.91 -1.16 -14.72
CA ILE A 161 8.29 -0.83 -16.10
C ILE A 161 8.84 0.61 -16.04
N PRO A 162 10.12 0.85 -16.42
CA PRO A 162 10.68 2.18 -16.42
C PRO A 162 9.85 3.12 -17.31
N LYS A 163 9.58 4.33 -16.82
CA LYS A 163 9.49 5.49 -17.72
C LYS A 163 10.95 5.92 -17.99
N ASP A 164 11.23 6.32 -19.22
CA ASP A 164 11.91 7.59 -19.55
C ASP A 164 12.06 7.72 -21.08
N ASP A 165 11.66 8.91 -21.54
CA ASP A 165 12.13 9.76 -22.64
C ASP A 165 12.10 9.31 -24.11
N ASP A 166 11.11 9.83 -24.85
CA ASP A 166 11.28 10.85 -25.93
C ASP A 166 10.06 10.84 -26.87
N GLU A 167 9.18 11.84 -26.74
CA GLU A 167 8.71 12.73 -27.83
C GLU A 167 7.56 13.64 -27.32
N GLU A 168 7.87 14.94 -27.29
CA GLU A 168 7.07 16.07 -26.82
C GLU A 168 5.72 16.22 -27.52
N ILE A 169 4.63 16.39 -26.76
CA ILE A 169 3.61 17.42 -27.02
C ILE A 169 3.18 18.01 -25.67
N SER A 170 3.38 19.31 -25.55
CA SER A 170 3.00 20.19 -24.45
C SER A 170 1.52 20.09 -24.10
N ASP A 171 1.20 20.14 -22.81
CA ASP A 171 0.28 21.14 -22.22
C ASP A 171 0.16 20.89 -20.71
N ASP A 172 0.89 21.72 -19.96
CA ASP A 172 0.65 22.22 -18.60
C ASP A 172 -0.30 21.39 -17.70
N ASN A 173 0.26 20.39 -17.01
CA ASN A 173 0.01 20.02 -15.59
C ASN A 173 0.66 18.68 -15.21
N THR A 174 1.85 18.40 -15.73
CA THR A 174 2.64 17.23 -15.33
C THR A 174 3.53 17.64 -14.17
N PHE A 175 3.20 17.21 -12.95
CA PHE A 175 4.09 17.36 -11.80
C PHE A 175 5.32 16.46 -12.06
N ASP A 176 6.44 17.12 -12.30
CA ASP A 176 7.71 16.57 -12.72
C ASP A 176 8.41 15.88 -11.53
N TYR A 177 8.36 14.55 -11.49
CA TYR A 177 9.04 13.74 -10.47
C TYR A 177 10.56 13.69 -10.71
N ASP A 178 11.05 14.14 -11.88
CA ASP A 178 12.46 14.17 -12.26
C ASP A 178 13.18 15.45 -11.79
N SER A 179 12.49 16.28 -11.02
CA SER A 179 13.10 17.36 -10.23
C SER A 179 13.71 16.91 -8.90
N TYR A 180 13.81 15.60 -8.64
CA TYR A 180 14.80 15.08 -7.70
C TYR A 180 16.19 15.30 -8.29
N SER A 181 16.67 16.54 -8.21
CA SER A 181 18.09 16.80 -8.36
C SER A 181 18.81 15.91 -7.36
N ASP A 182 19.76 15.11 -7.86
CA ASP A 182 20.69 14.25 -7.13
C ASP A 182 21.55 15.00 -6.06
N GLU A 183 21.19 16.24 -5.71
CA GLU A 183 21.73 17.08 -4.65
C GLU A 183 20.61 17.78 -3.86
N CYS A 184 20.06 17.13 -2.82
CA CYS A 184 19.19 17.84 -1.87
C CYS A 184 20.00 18.82 -1.02
N LYS A 185 19.55 20.08 -0.96
CA LYS A 185 20.26 21.17 -0.26
C LYS A 185 19.63 21.57 1.09
N ASN A 186 18.37 21.21 1.39
CA ASN A 186 17.64 21.71 2.56
C ASN A 186 16.49 20.79 3.01
N GLU A 187 16.42 20.44 4.31
CA GLU A 187 15.41 19.58 4.96
C GLU A 187 13.97 20.08 4.74
N VAL A 188 13.78 21.40 4.73
CA VAL A 188 12.45 22.02 4.55
C VAL A 188 11.85 21.68 3.19
N VAL A 189 12.67 21.67 2.14
CA VAL A 189 12.22 21.37 0.76
C VAL A 189 11.83 19.89 0.63
N ASP A 190 12.59 19.01 1.28
CA ASP A 190 12.29 17.56 1.30
C ASP A 190 10.93 17.29 1.99
N ILE A 191 10.59 18.04 3.04
CA ILE A 191 9.31 17.94 3.75
C ILE A 191 8.15 18.51 2.92
N GLU A 192 8.34 19.64 2.25
CA GLU A 192 7.33 20.20 1.34
C GLU A 192 7.00 19.20 0.21
N CYS A 193 8.04 18.62 -0.40
CA CYS A 193 7.90 17.60 -1.43
C CYS A 193 7.16 16.36 -0.89
N PHE A 194 7.53 15.89 0.30
CA PHE A 194 6.84 14.80 0.97
C PHE A 194 5.35 15.10 1.13
N ASN A 195 5.00 16.28 1.65
CA ASN A 195 3.63 16.67 1.91
C ASN A 195 2.80 16.71 0.62
N SER A 196 3.32 17.32 -0.44
CA SER A 196 2.66 17.33 -1.76
C SER A 196 2.42 15.91 -2.29
N CYS A 197 3.42 15.03 -2.21
CA CYS A 197 3.29 13.64 -2.65
C CYS A 197 2.30 12.84 -1.79
N PHE A 198 2.31 13.07 -0.48
CA PHE A 198 1.45 12.40 0.48
C PHE A 198 -0.02 12.77 0.26
N ILE A 199 -0.31 14.07 0.11
CA ILE A 199 -1.66 14.59 -0.17
C ILE A 199 -2.18 14.03 -1.50
N SER A 200 -1.36 14.07 -2.55
CA SER A 200 -1.75 13.55 -3.87
C SER A 200 -2.14 12.07 -3.80
N ARG A 201 -1.54 11.30 -2.90
CA ARG A 201 -1.76 9.86 -2.79
C ARG A 201 -2.93 9.48 -1.88
N TYR A 202 -3.06 10.13 -0.73
CA TYR A 202 -4.00 9.72 0.32
C TYR A 202 -5.21 10.65 0.45
N ASN A 203 -5.17 11.82 -0.21
CA ASN A 203 -6.18 12.88 -0.22
C ASN A 203 -6.42 13.56 1.14
N PHE A 204 -6.61 12.78 2.19
CA PHE A 204 -6.72 13.24 3.58
C PHE A 204 -5.43 12.88 4.31
N CYS A 205 -4.83 13.83 5.03
CA CYS A 205 -3.60 13.59 5.78
C CYS A 205 -3.56 14.41 7.07
N PRO A 206 -2.78 13.97 8.07
CA PRO A 206 -2.43 14.81 9.20
C PRO A 206 -1.73 16.10 8.75
N MET A 207 -1.86 17.15 9.55
CA MET A 207 -1.09 18.38 9.34
C MET A 207 0.37 18.13 9.71
N PHE A 208 1.21 17.99 8.70
CA PHE A 208 2.65 17.86 8.87
C PHE A 208 3.32 19.21 9.14
N PHE A 209 4.30 19.22 10.04
CA PHE A 209 5.06 20.42 10.39
C PHE A 209 5.98 20.86 9.24
N PRO A 210 5.85 22.09 8.72
CA PRO A 210 6.63 22.58 7.59
C PRO A 210 7.95 23.21 8.09
N GLY A 211 8.91 22.38 8.52
CA GLY A 211 10.20 22.85 9.03
C GLY A 211 11.10 21.70 9.48
N SER A 212 12.33 22.01 9.90
CA SER A 212 13.27 20.95 10.33
C SER A 212 12.77 20.22 11.58
N LEU A 213 13.31 19.04 11.85
CA LEU A 213 13.03 18.29 13.08
C LEU A 213 13.44 19.10 14.32
N GLN A 214 14.48 19.92 14.20
CA GLN A 214 14.91 20.84 15.24
C GLN A 214 13.86 21.94 15.47
N ASP A 215 13.32 22.53 14.40
CA ASP A 215 12.25 23.53 14.47
C ASP A 215 10.97 22.93 15.07
N ALA A 216 10.64 21.68 14.72
CA ALA A 216 9.50 20.97 15.28
C ALA A 216 9.66 20.75 16.79
N CYS A 217 10.85 20.34 17.24
CA CYS A 217 11.17 20.21 18.67
C CYS A 217 11.13 21.58 19.37
N GLN A 218 11.62 22.64 18.74
CA GLN A 218 11.55 23.98 19.31
C GLN A 218 10.08 24.45 19.43
N ALA A 219 9.26 24.24 18.41
CA ALA A 219 7.83 24.58 18.43
C ALA A 219 7.06 23.78 19.49
N ALA A 220 7.44 22.52 19.73
CA ALA A 220 6.81 21.64 20.71
C ALA A 220 7.00 22.12 22.15
N PHE A 221 8.19 22.64 22.47
CA PHE A 221 8.60 22.81 23.87
C PHE A 221 9.00 24.23 24.26
N THR A 222 9.00 25.22 23.34
CA THR A 222 9.52 26.58 23.62
C THR A 222 8.43 27.60 23.96
N SER A 223 7.14 27.23 23.93
CA SER A 223 6.08 28.15 24.32
C SER A 223 6.24 28.55 25.80
N LYS A 224 5.82 29.78 26.12
CA LYS A 224 5.76 30.22 27.53
C LYS A 224 4.54 29.62 28.24
N VAL A 225 3.59 29.09 27.49
CA VAL A 225 2.34 28.51 28.00
C VAL A 225 2.46 26.99 27.92
N ILE A 226 2.68 26.34 29.07
CA ILE A 226 2.81 24.87 29.17
C ILE A 226 1.62 24.13 28.54
N LYS A 227 0.41 24.69 28.61
CA LYS A 227 -0.79 24.10 28.00
C LYS A 227 -0.73 24.02 26.46
N GLU A 228 0.14 24.79 25.84
CA GLU A 228 0.36 24.78 24.38
C GLU A 228 1.46 23.79 23.97
N HIS A 229 2.18 23.22 24.93
CA HIS A 229 3.19 22.21 24.64
C HIS A 229 2.53 20.95 24.11
N ARG A 230 3.13 20.41 23.05
CA ARG A 230 2.66 19.20 22.38
C ARG A 230 3.86 18.33 22.07
N PRO A 231 3.82 17.01 22.35
CA PRO A 231 4.88 16.10 21.95
C PRO A 231 5.05 16.07 20.43
N VAL A 232 6.27 15.80 19.98
CA VAL A 232 6.55 15.61 18.55
C VAL A 232 6.32 14.16 18.18
N LEU A 233 5.53 13.91 17.14
CA LEU A 233 5.31 12.58 16.57
C LEU A 233 6.02 12.48 15.23
N VAL A 234 7.11 11.73 15.18
CA VAL A 234 7.86 11.47 13.96
C VAL A 234 7.23 10.31 13.21
N TYR A 235 6.81 10.58 11.98
CA TYR A 235 6.26 9.58 11.06
C TYR A 235 7.27 9.26 9.96
N ILE A 236 7.74 8.00 9.94
CA ILE A 236 8.66 7.53 8.91
C ILE A 236 7.88 6.72 7.89
N HIS A 237 7.84 7.26 6.67
CA HIS A 237 7.23 6.64 5.52
C HIS A 237 8.26 5.84 4.72
N HIS A 238 7.83 4.68 4.24
CA HIS A 238 8.52 4.01 3.16
C HIS A 238 7.50 3.62 2.10
N ASP A 239 7.57 4.27 0.96
CA ASP A 239 6.77 3.92 -0.21
C ASP A 239 6.90 2.42 -0.50
N ARG A 240 8.14 1.91 -0.54
CA ARG A 240 8.51 0.48 -0.68
C ARG A 240 7.59 -0.50 0.08
N SER A 241 7.13 -0.08 1.27
CA SER A 241 6.40 -0.91 2.22
C SER A 241 4.89 -0.94 1.96
N ILE A 242 4.33 -2.14 1.75
CA ILE A 242 2.88 -2.36 1.69
C ILE A 242 2.22 -1.88 2.99
N PHE A 243 2.82 -2.23 4.12
CA PHE A 243 2.30 -1.88 5.43
C PHE A 243 2.19 -0.36 5.61
N SER A 244 3.15 0.43 5.13
CA SER A 244 3.08 1.90 5.20
C SER A 244 1.88 2.46 4.45
N ASN A 245 1.54 1.88 3.29
CA ASN A 245 0.43 2.35 2.49
C ASN A 245 -0.92 1.93 3.08
N ILE A 246 -1.04 0.67 3.53
CA ILE A 246 -2.24 0.18 4.23
C ILE A 246 -2.49 0.98 5.51
N PHE A 247 -1.43 1.24 6.28
CA PHE A 247 -1.50 2.04 7.50
C PHE A 247 -2.01 3.46 7.22
N CYS A 248 -1.45 4.15 6.21
CA CYS A 248 -1.94 5.47 5.82
C CYS A 248 -3.42 5.43 5.44
N LEU A 249 -3.77 4.55 4.50
CA LEU A 249 -5.11 4.51 3.90
C LEU A 249 -6.20 4.13 4.90
N ASN A 250 -5.91 3.18 5.80
CA ASN A 250 -6.93 2.62 6.67
C ASN A 250 -6.92 3.20 8.09
N ILE A 251 -5.78 3.73 8.56
CA ILE A 251 -5.59 4.07 9.97
C ILE A 251 -5.16 5.53 10.12
N PHE A 252 -3.98 5.91 9.63
CA PHE A 252 -3.37 7.21 9.90
C PHE A 252 -4.16 8.38 9.32
N CYS A 253 -4.76 8.20 8.14
CA CYS A 253 -5.58 9.21 7.47
C CYS A 253 -7.07 9.13 7.83
N SER A 254 -7.42 8.38 8.87
CA SER A 254 -8.78 8.40 9.42
C SER A 254 -9.08 9.75 10.06
N GLU A 255 -10.30 10.27 9.86
CA GLU A 255 -10.76 11.56 10.41
C GLU A 255 -10.49 11.70 11.91
N ILE A 256 -10.89 10.69 12.70
CA ILE A 256 -10.66 10.63 14.16
C ILE A 256 -9.18 10.77 14.53
N ILE A 257 -8.28 10.11 13.78
CA ILE A 257 -6.84 10.16 14.06
C ILE A 257 -6.27 11.51 13.66
N ILE A 258 -6.68 12.05 12.51
CA ILE A 258 -6.24 13.37 12.03
C ILE A 258 -6.64 14.47 13.03
N GLU A 259 -7.89 14.47 13.48
CA GLU A 259 -8.40 15.43 14.47
C GLU A 259 -7.62 15.34 15.78
N TYR A 260 -7.42 14.13 16.29
CA TYR A 260 -6.68 13.92 17.53
C TYR A 260 -5.20 14.36 17.42
N LEU A 261 -4.54 14.05 16.31
CA LEU A 261 -3.16 14.47 16.05
C LEU A 261 -3.04 15.99 15.95
N LEU A 262 -3.98 16.64 15.26
CA LEU A 262 -4.00 18.09 15.10
C LEU A 262 -4.04 18.82 16.44
N GLU A 263 -4.86 18.32 17.37
CA GLU A 263 -5.03 18.94 18.68
C GLU A 263 -3.85 18.65 19.63
N ASN A 264 -3.27 17.45 19.56
CA ASN A 264 -2.39 16.96 20.63
C ASN A 264 -0.91 16.83 20.25
N TYR A 265 -0.56 16.83 18.95
CA TYR A 265 0.79 16.50 18.48
C TYR A 265 1.32 17.53 17.48
N ILE A 266 2.65 17.65 17.42
CA ILE A 266 3.36 18.19 16.26
C ILE A 266 3.85 17.00 15.43
N VAL A 267 3.24 16.78 14.25
CA VAL A 267 3.58 15.62 13.40
C VAL A 267 4.69 16.00 12.43
N TRP A 268 5.83 15.33 12.50
CA TRP A 268 6.98 15.56 11.62
C TRP A 268 7.20 14.36 10.70
N PRO A 269 7.09 14.50 9.37
CA PRO A 269 7.23 13.38 8.45
C PRO A 269 8.65 13.24 7.87
N TRP A 270 9.00 12.01 7.50
CA TRP A 270 10.17 11.76 6.65
C TRP A 270 9.99 10.54 5.75
N ASP A 271 10.53 10.61 4.53
CA ASP A 271 10.51 9.51 3.58
C ASP A 271 11.89 8.85 3.47
N ILE A 272 11.98 7.56 3.79
CA ILE A 272 13.21 6.77 3.72
C ILE A 272 13.28 5.86 2.49
N THR A 273 12.44 6.10 1.48
CA THR A 273 12.30 5.21 0.32
C THR A 273 13.57 5.05 -0.48
N PHE A 274 14.37 6.10 -0.53
CA PHE A 274 15.69 6.08 -1.12
C PHE A 274 16.75 6.04 -0.01
N GLU A 275 17.79 5.24 -0.22
CA GLU A 275 18.89 5.09 0.76
C GLU A 275 19.57 6.44 1.08
N LEU A 276 19.59 7.39 0.15
CA LEU A 276 20.07 8.74 0.40
C LEU A 276 19.27 9.45 1.51
N ASN A 277 17.93 9.41 1.46
CA ASN A 277 17.09 10.05 2.46
C ASN A 277 17.15 9.34 3.81
N LYS A 278 17.38 8.02 3.81
CA LYS A 278 17.66 7.26 5.02
C LYS A 278 18.97 7.70 5.68
N ASN A 279 20.04 7.88 4.90
CA ASN A 279 21.31 8.38 5.42
C ASN A 279 21.18 9.81 5.97
N LYS A 280 20.42 10.68 5.30
CA LYS A 280 20.11 12.03 5.81
C LYS A 280 19.33 11.98 7.12
N LEU A 281 18.31 11.14 7.24
CA LEU A 281 17.56 10.98 8.49
C LEU A 281 18.49 10.62 9.65
N ILE A 282 19.41 9.68 9.41
CA ILE A 282 20.41 9.27 10.40
C ILE A 282 21.32 10.44 10.78
N GLN A 283 21.69 11.29 9.82
CA GLN A 283 22.46 12.49 10.08
C GLN A 283 21.66 13.52 10.90
N ILE A 284 20.45 13.89 10.46
CA ILE A 284 19.55 14.82 11.16
C ILE A 284 19.34 14.36 12.61
N TRP A 285 19.10 13.05 12.81
CA TRP A 285 18.91 12.51 14.14
C TRP A 285 20.13 12.63 15.04
N ARG A 286 21.32 12.34 14.49
CA ARG A 286 22.58 12.49 15.23
C ARG A 286 22.82 13.95 15.60
N GLU A 287 22.50 14.88 14.71
CA GLU A 287 22.62 16.32 14.96
C GLU A 287 21.65 16.79 16.06
N VAL A 288 20.38 16.35 16.03
CA VAL A 288 19.36 16.79 16.98
C VAL A 288 19.50 16.11 18.35
N PHE A 289 19.70 14.79 18.40
CA PHE A 289 19.64 14.03 19.65
C PHE A 289 20.99 13.59 20.19
N SER A 290 22.09 13.75 19.44
CA SER A 290 23.43 13.27 19.81
C SER A 290 23.47 11.77 20.20
N THR A 291 22.52 10.98 19.71
CA THR A 291 22.39 9.54 19.95
C THR A 291 22.48 8.77 18.64
N GLU A 292 22.86 7.49 18.72
CA GLU A 292 22.72 6.61 17.56
C GLU A 292 21.22 6.48 17.24
N PHE A 293 20.86 6.80 15.99
CA PHE A 293 19.53 6.46 15.48
C PHE A 293 19.35 4.96 15.70
N LEU A 294 18.24 4.60 16.35
CA LEU A 294 17.86 3.24 16.72
C LEU A 294 18.39 2.21 15.70
N ASN A 295 19.03 1.15 16.19
CA ASN A 295 19.59 0.03 15.41
C ASN A 295 18.48 -0.83 14.75
N ILE A 296 17.45 -0.19 14.20
CA ILE A 296 16.30 -0.80 13.58
C ILE A 296 16.65 -1.01 12.11
N SER A 297 16.43 -2.24 11.63
CA SER A 297 16.50 -2.58 10.21
C SER A 297 15.38 -1.85 9.45
N LEU A 298 15.60 -0.58 9.14
CA LEU A 298 14.62 0.34 8.54
C LEU A 298 14.08 -0.12 7.17
N ALA A 299 14.75 -1.05 6.51
CA ALA A 299 14.48 -1.37 5.10
C ALA A 299 13.17 -2.16 4.88
N GLU A 300 12.69 -2.93 5.87
CA GLU A 300 11.57 -3.86 5.67
C GLU A 300 10.37 -3.67 6.61
N GLN A 301 10.49 -2.80 7.61
CA GLN A 301 9.57 -2.72 8.76
C GLN A 301 8.91 -1.33 8.93
N CYS A 302 8.47 -0.68 7.85
CA CYS A 302 7.67 0.55 7.93
C CYS A 302 6.18 0.26 7.79
N PRO A 303 5.27 1.07 8.35
CA PRO A 303 5.45 2.41 8.94
C PRO A 303 6.15 2.36 10.30
N MET A 304 6.80 3.47 10.66
CA MET A 304 7.30 3.69 12.01
C MET A 304 6.73 4.99 12.57
N LEU A 305 6.26 4.94 13.81
CA LEU A 305 5.82 6.11 14.57
C LEU A 305 6.63 6.21 15.84
N ILE A 306 7.27 7.35 16.02
CA ILE A 306 8.16 7.62 17.15
C ILE A 306 7.65 8.88 17.85
N GLY A 307 7.31 8.75 19.13
CA GLY A 307 7.02 9.88 20.00
C GLY A 307 8.31 10.44 20.59
N ILE A 308 8.46 11.76 20.54
CA ILE A 308 9.53 12.50 21.20
C ILE A 308 8.90 13.40 22.25
N MET A 309 9.36 13.22 23.48
CA MET A 309 8.96 13.97 24.66
C MET A 309 10.19 14.63 25.28
N ARG A 310 9.99 15.59 26.19
CA ARG A 310 11.10 16.14 26.97
C ARG A 310 11.35 15.24 28.19
N ARG A 311 12.59 14.82 28.38
CA ARG A 311 13.04 14.06 29.55
C ARG A 311 12.98 14.97 30.77
N SER A 312 12.17 14.61 31.75
CA SER A 312 12.07 15.34 33.01
C SER A 312 13.39 15.29 33.77
N ALA A 313 14.13 16.41 33.85
CA ALA A 313 15.02 16.73 34.97
C ALA A 313 15.69 18.12 34.85
N ARG A 314 15.29 19.05 35.72
CA ARG A 314 16.17 20.02 36.44
C ARG A 314 17.09 20.97 35.65
N ALA A 315 17.08 20.96 34.32
CA ALA A 315 17.90 21.86 33.52
C ALA A 315 17.21 23.23 33.41
N LYS A 316 17.84 24.27 33.96
CA LYS A 316 17.40 25.67 33.82
C LYS A 316 17.67 26.24 32.42
N ASP A 317 18.37 25.49 31.56
CA ASP A 317 18.74 25.91 30.23
C ASP A 317 17.85 25.23 29.19
N TRP A 318 17.11 26.01 28.41
CA TRP A 318 16.24 25.54 27.32
C TRP A 318 17.04 25.11 26.07
N SER A 319 18.25 24.58 26.26
CA SER A 319 19.18 24.25 25.17
C SER A 319 19.07 22.78 24.77
N LEU A 320 18.71 22.54 23.50
CA LEU A 320 18.26 21.27 22.89
C LEU A 320 19.18 20.02 22.98
N THR A 321 20.30 20.05 23.71
CA THR A 321 21.39 19.07 23.45
C THR A 321 21.44 17.83 24.36
N SER A 322 20.54 17.64 25.33
CA SER A 322 20.51 16.41 26.16
C SER A 322 19.17 16.08 26.85
N GLU A 323 18.03 16.52 26.30
CA GLU A 323 16.78 16.62 27.06
C GLU A 323 15.57 15.86 26.48
N TYR A 324 15.76 14.94 25.53
CA TYR A 324 14.65 14.26 24.89
C TYR A 324 14.52 12.79 25.32
N GLU A 325 13.29 12.37 25.52
CA GLU A 325 12.87 10.98 25.68
C GLU A 325 12.20 10.51 24.38
N VAL A 326 12.70 9.41 23.82
CA VAL A 326 12.24 8.86 22.55
C VAL A 326 11.54 7.54 22.81
N LYS A 327 10.28 7.42 22.38
CA LYS A 327 9.44 6.22 22.53
C LYS A 327 8.93 5.77 21.18
N ILE A 328 9.20 4.51 20.82
CA ILE A 328 8.68 3.90 19.60
C ILE A 328 7.26 3.45 19.89
N LEU A 329 6.28 4.04 19.19
CA LEU A 329 4.87 3.64 19.30
C LEU A 329 4.55 2.50 18.33
N LEU A 330 5.10 2.56 17.12
CA LEU A 330 4.91 1.53 16.11
C LEU A 330 6.20 1.28 15.34
N ASN A 331 6.51 0.00 15.14
CA ASN A 331 7.49 -0.47 14.18
C ASN A 331 6.87 -1.60 13.31
N GLY A 332 7.50 -1.95 12.20
CA GLY A 332 6.99 -3.01 11.33
C GLY A 332 7.02 -4.40 11.96
N ASP A 333 7.76 -4.59 13.06
CA ASP A 333 7.68 -5.82 13.85
C ASP A 333 6.35 -5.93 14.60
N THR A 334 5.83 -4.84 15.19
CA THR A 334 4.48 -4.82 15.79
C THR A 334 3.39 -5.12 14.77
N LEU A 335 3.61 -4.86 13.48
CA LEU A 335 2.65 -5.19 12.41
C LEU A 335 2.72 -6.63 11.93
N THR A 336 3.84 -7.31 12.18
CA THR A 336 4.09 -8.68 11.72
C THR A 336 4.01 -9.72 12.86
N CYS A 337 4.17 -9.31 14.12
CA CYS A 337 4.43 -10.23 15.24
C CYS A 337 3.35 -10.29 16.35
N THR A 338 2.33 -9.40 16.38
CA THR A 338 1.24 -9.50 17.36
C THR A 338 -0.03 -10.04 16.74
N GLN A 339 -0.67 -10.99 17.43
CA GLN A 339 -1.93 -11.63 17.03
C GLN A 339 -3.14 -10.67 17.03
N GLU A 340 -2.95 -9.41 17.40
CA GLU A 340 -3.93 -8.33 17.32
C GLU A 340 -3.61 -7.46 16.10
N LYS A 341 -4.52 -7.47 15.11
CA LYS A 341 -4.45 -6.56 13.95
C LYS A 341 -4.37 -5.12 14.47
N LEU A 342 -3.37 -4.34 14.07
CA LEU A 342 -3.35 -2.89 14.32
C LEU A 342 -4.64 -2.28 13.76
N THR A 343 -5.45 -1.66 14.63
CA THR A 343 -6.68 -0.95 14.27
C THR A 343 -6.56 0.55 14.58
N ARG A 344 -7.62 1.29 14.24
CA ARG A 344 -7.74 2.72 14.59
C ARG A 344 -7.83 2.90 16.10
N GLU A 345 -8.58 2.04 16.77
CA GLU A 345 -8.78 2.07 18.22
C GLU A 345 -7.48 1.80 18.97
N THR A 346 -6.70 0.81 18.51
CA THR A 346 -5.40 0.50 19.15
C THR A 346 -4.40 1.64 18.97
N LEU A 347 -4.30 2.22 17.76
CA LEU A 347 -3.43 3.38 17.54
C LEU A 347 -3.85 4.57 18.40
N LEU A 348 -5.15 4.88 18.43
CA LEU A 348 -5.67 5.97 19.23
C LEU A 348 -5.37 5.77 20.72
N GLY A 349 -5.50 4.54 21.23
CA GLY A 349 -5.12 4.20 22.60
C GLY A 349 -3.64 4.46 22.89
N GLU A 350 -2.73 4.05 22.01
CA GLU A 350 -1.30 4.32 22.16
C GLU A 350 -0.98 5.83 22.13
N LEU A 351 -1.64 6.58 21.24
CA LEU A 351 -1.48 8.04 21.17
C LEU A 351 -2.04 8.73 22.43
N ILE A 352 -3.14 8.25 23.01
CA ILE A 352 -3.68 8.78 24.26
C ILE A 352 -2.71 8.51 25.41
N ASN A 353 -2.24 7.27 25.56
CA ASN A 353 -1.30 6.88 26.62
C ASN A 353 -0.01 7.72 26.57
N LEU A 354 0.54 7.94 25.38
CA LEU A 354 1.73 8.79 25.23
C LEU A 354 1.44 10.25 25.61
N LYS A 355 0.26 10.77 25.27
CA LYS A 355 -0.13 12.14 25.60
C LYS A 355 -0.33 12.34 27.09
N GLU A 356 -0.93 11.36 27.77
CA GLU A 356 -1.10 11.38 29.24
C GLU A 356 0.26 11.38 29.95
N GLU A 357 1.18 10.50 29.53
CA GLU A 357 2.56 10.46 30.05
C GLU A 357 3.30 11.78 29.82
N PHE A 358 3.11 12.39 28.65
CA PHE A 358 3.64 13.72 28.35
C PHE A 358 3.08 14.80 29.30
N ASP A 359 1.77 14.83 29.52
CA ASP A 359 1.12 15.83 30.38
C ASP A 359 1.51 15.68 31.85
N GLU A 360 1.68 14.45 32.33
CA GLU A 360 2.21 14.17 33.67
C GLU A 360 3.64 14.73 33.83
N ASN A 361 4.48 14.51 32.83
CA ASN A 361 5.85 15.03 32.81
C ASN A 361 5.88 16.57 32.81
N GLU A 362 5.03 17.22 32.02
CA GLU A 362 4.92 18.69 32.00
C GLU A 362 4.41 19.24 33.34
N GLN A 363 3.43 18.60 33.99
CA GLN A 363 2.94 19.02 35.31
C GLN A 363 4.02 18.96 36.39
N ILE A 364 4.86 17.91 36.37
CA ILE A 364 6.01 17.79 37.27
C ILE A 364 6.97 18.98 37.07
N LEU A 365 7.21 19.40 35.83
CA LEU A 365 8.09 20.54 35.53
C LEU A 365 7.53 21.87 36.05
N VAL A 366 6.20 22.09 36.07
CA VAL A 366 5.59 23.30 36.67
C VAL A 366 5.71 23.33 38.19
N SER A 367 5.76 22.15 38.83
CA SER A 367 5.78 22.01 40.29
C SER A 367 7.17 22.16 40.93
N LEU A 368 8.23 22.16 40.12
CA LEU A 368 9.65 22.33 40.51
C LEU A 368 10.12 23.76 40.25
#